data_AF-A0A7S2DSS8-F1
#
_entry.id   AF-A0A7S2DSS8-F1
#
_cell.length_a   1.000
_cell.length_b   1.000
_cell.length_c   1.000
_cell.angle_alpha   90.00
_cell.angle_beta   90.00
_cell.angle_gamma   90.00
#
_symmetry.space_group_name_H-M   'P 1'
#
loop_
_entity.id
_entity.type
_entity.pdbx_description
1 polymer ?
#
loop_
_entity_poly.entity_id
_entity_poly.type
_entity_poly.pdbx_seq_one_letter_code
_entity_poly.pdbx_strand_id
1 'polypeptide(L)'
;DLFSINYMHAGAPKQWYGAPASSATMIELLAAQCFPEQHARCREFLRHKTSLISPDTFADNGVFTSTVRQRPGEFVITFPRAYHFGFNFGINCAESTNFALPLWLPFGR
;
A
#
# COMPACT_ATOMS: atom_id res chain seq x y z
N ASP A 1 11.21 -2.43 -3.60
CA ASP A 1 10.15 -2.86 -2.67
C ASP A 1 10.67 -3.11 -1.26
N LEU A 2 11.09 -2.05 -0.57
CA LEU A 2 11.62 -2.13 0.79
C LEU A 2 10.51 -2.33 1.83
N PHE A 3 10.91 -2.61 3.07
CA PHE A 3 10.01 -2.38 4.20
C PHE A 3 9.77 -0.88 4.39
N SER A 4 8.69 -0.51 5.06
CA SER A 4 8.53 0.82 5.62
C SER A 4 7.98 0.76 7.05
N ILE A 5 8.32 1.77 7.84
CA ILE A 5 7.76 1.99 9.17
C ILE A 5 7.11 3.37 9.17
N ASN A 6 5.92 3.47 9.75
CA ASN A 6 5.20 4.72 9.94
C ASN A 6 4.76 4.86 11.39
N TYR A 7 5.11 5.97 12.05
CA TYR A 7 4.67 6.31 13.39
C TYR A 7 3.67 7.48 13.34
N MET A 8 2.55 7.34 14.03
CA MET A 8 1.57 8.41 14.16
C MET A 8 1.87 9.24 15.40
N HIS A 9 2.43 10.44 15.22
CA HIS A 9 2.80 11.33 16.33
C HIS A 9 1.56 11.92 17.02
N ALA A 10 0.61 12.47 16.25
CA ALA A 10 -0.53 13.20 16.81
C ALA A 10 -1.71 13.34 15.84
N GLY A 11 -2.88 13.71 16.38
CA GLY A 11 -4.06 14.13 15.62
C GLY A 11 -5.03 13.00 15.26
N ALA A 12 -5.74 13.17 14.15
CA ALA A 12 -6.77 12.22 13.72
C ALA A 12 -6.17 10.89 13.21
N PRO A 13 -6.89 9.76 13.35
CA PRO A 13 -6.41 8.47 12.85
C PRO A 13 -6.14 8.45 11.33
N LYS A 14 -5.38 7.45 10.89
CA LYS A 14 -5.16 7.11 9.48
C LYS A 14 -5.72 5.72 9.18
N GLN A 15 -6.53 5.62 8.14
CA GLN A 15 -6.98 4.34 7.61
C GLN A 15 -5.89 3.75 6.72
N TRP A 16 -5.60 2.47 6.89
CA TRP A 16 -4.78 1.68 6.00
C TRP A 16 -5.57 0.49 5.47
N TYR A 17 -5.28 0.15 4.23
CA TYR A 17 -5.62 -1.09 3.56
C TYR A 17 -4.29 -1.71 3.12
N GLY A 18 -4.09 -2.99 3.40
CA GLY A 18 -2.89 -3.73 3.04
C GLY A 18 -3.26 -5.06 2.40
N ALA A 19 -2.59 -5.41 1.32
CA ALA A 19 -2.70 -6.72 0.67
C ALA A 19 -1.38 -7.48 0.80
N PRO A 20 -1.41 -8.81 0.99
CA PRO A 20 -0.20 -9.61 1.08
C PRO A 20 0.57 -9.59 -0.24
N ALA A 21 1.90 -9.76 -0.17
CA ALA A 21 2.76 -9.80 -1.35
C ALA A 21 2.37 -10.90 -2.37
N SER A 22 1.73 -11.98 -1.91
CA SER A 22 1.20 -13.04 -2.78
C SER A 22 0.10 -12.55 -3.73
N SER A 23 -0.59 -11.45 -3.39
CA SER A 23 -1.65 -10.85 -4.22
C SER A 23 -1.11 -9.77 -5.18
N ALA A 24 0.18 -9.44 -5.13
CA ALA A 24 0.78 -8.33 -5.88
C ALA A 24 0.51 -8.42 -7.40
N THR A 25 0.75 -9.59 -8.00
CA THR A 25 0.52 -9.80 -9.44
C THR A 25 -0.94 -9.59 -9.82
N MET A 26 -1.88 -10.08 -8.99
CA MET A 26 -3.31 -9.91 -9.26
C MET A 26 -3.74 -8.44 -9.14
N ILE A 27 -3.17 -7.71 -8.18
CA ILE A 27 -3.38 -6.26 -8.03
C ILE A 27 -2.86 -5.49 -9.24
N GLU A 28 -1.66 -5.83 -9.74
CA GLU A 28 -1.06 -5.20 -10.91
C GLU A 28 -1.89 -5.45 -12.18
N LEU A 29 -2.38 -6.68 -12.36
CA LEU A 29 -3.27 -7.02 -13.48
C LEU A 29 -4.61 -6.29 -13.40
N LEU A 30 -5.23 -6.27 -12.23
CA LEU A 30 -6.49 -5.54 -12.02
C LEU A 30 -6.29 -4.04 -12.24
N ALA A 31 -5.20 -3.46 -11.73
CA ALA A 31 -4.88 -2.06 -11.94
C ALA A 31 -4.64 -1.73 -13.42
N ALA A 32 -3.98 -2.62 -14.17
CA ALA A 32 -3.79 -2.45 -15.61
C ALA A 32 -5.13 -2.43 -16.36
N GLN A 33 -6.12 -3.23 -15.92
CA GLN A 33 -7.48 -3.21 -16.47
C GLN A 33 -8.24 -1.94 -16.11
N CYS A 34 -8.10 -1.45 -14.86
CA CYS A 34 -8.73 -0.21 -14.43
C CYS A 34 -8.11 1.04 -15.08
N PHE A 35 -6.81 1.02 -15.39
CA PHE A 35 -6.06 2.17 -15.90
C PHE A 35 -5.22 1.81 -17.14
N PRO A 36 -5.86 1.39 -18.26
CA PRO A 36 -5.15 0.86 -19.42
C PRO A 36 -4.22 1.89 -20.07
N GLU A 37 -4.61 3.16 -20.12
CA GLU A 37 -3.77 4.23 -20.66
C GLU A 37 -2.52 4.50 -19.81
N GLN A 38 -2.64 4.45 -18.48
CA GLN A 38 -1.51 4.64 -17.58
C GLN A 38 -0.54 3.46 -17.70
N HIS A 39 -1.09 2.24 -17.74
CA HIS A 39 -0.30 1.02 -17.92
C HIS A 39 0.43 0.99 -19.27
N ALA A 40 -0.23 1.43 -20.35
CA ALA A 40 0.37 1.51 -21.68
C ALA A 40 1.57 2.49 -21.71
N ARG A 41 1.53 3.57 -20.92
CA ARG A 41 2.62 4.54 -20.81
C ARG A 41 3.73 4.07 -19.87
N CYS A 42 3.39 3.37 -18.79
CA CYS A 42 4.35 2.88 -17.79
C CYS A 42 3.83 1.58 -17.16
N ARG A 43 4.59 0.49 -17.30
CA ARG A 43 4.21 -0.80 -16.69
C ARG A 43 4.17 -0.76 -15.16
N GLU A 44 4.99 0.10 -14.56
CA GLU A 44 5.11 0.29 -13.10
C GLU A 44 4.33 1.53 -12.60
N PHE A 45 3.27 1.96 -13.32
CA PHE A 45 2.58 3.22 -13.03
C PHE A 45 2.01 3.34 -11.60
N LEU A 46 1.73 2.22 -10.92
CA LEU A 46 1.30 2.23 -9.52
C LEU A 46 2.32 2.90 -8.60
N ARG A 47 3.62 2.89 -8.97
CA ARG A 47 4.68 3.60 -8.23
C ARG A 47 4.55 5.12 -8.29
N HIS A 48 3.76 5.66 -9.23
CA HIS A 48 3.47 7.09 -9.32
C HIS A 48 2.51 7.57 -8.22
N LYS A 49 1.82 6.64 -7.53
CA LYS A 49 0.90 6.93 -6.41
C LYS A 49 -0.27 7.85 -6.77
N THR A 50 -0.77 7.76 -7.99
CA THR A 50 -1.89 8.56 -8.52
C THR A 50 -3.17 7.77 -8.78
N SER A 51 -3.17 6.47 -8.48
CA SER A 51 -4.25 5.54 -8.82
C SER A 51 -4.94 5.05 -7.56
N LEU A 52 -6.27 5.20 -7.50
CA LEU A 52 -7.11 4.76 -6.38
C LEU A 52 -8.11 3.73 -6.88
N ILE A 53 -8.14 2.57 -6.22
CA ILE A 53 -9.08 1.48 -6.47
C ILE A 53 -9.80 1.18 -5.16
N SER A 54 -11.12 1.02 -5.20
CA SER A 54 -11.91 0.69 -4.02
C SER A 54 -11.54 -0.70 -3.47
N PRO A 55 -11.50 -0.89 -2.14
CA PRO A 55 -11.42 -2.22 -1.52
C PRO A 55 -12.46 -3.20 -2.05
N ASP A 56 -13.67 -2.72 -2.36
CA ASP A 56 -14.75 -3.57 -2.89
C ASP A 56 -14.39 -4.14 -4.27
N THR A 57 -13.80 -3.32 -5.13
CA THR A 57 -13.30 -3.76 -6.45
C THR A 57 -12.21 -4.82 -6.31
N PHE A 58 -11.35 -4.72 -5.30
CA PHE A 58 -10.38 -5.77 -5.00
C PHE A 58 -11.08 -7.07 -4.53
N ALA A 59 -12.03 -6.95 -3.61
CA ALA A 59 -12.77 -8.09 -3.06
C ALA A 59 -13.57 -8.85 -4.13
N ASP A 60 -14.26 -8.13 -5.01
CA ASP A 60 -15.02 -8.70 -6.15
C ASP A 60 -14.13 -9.50 -7.12
N ASN A 61 -12.82 -9.22 -7.12
CA ASN A 61 -11.82 -9.89 -7.95
C ASN A 61 -10.91 -10.85 -7.15
N GLY A 62 -11.30 -11.23 -5.94
CA GLY A 62 -10.59 -12.22 -5.13
C GLY A 62 -9.33 -11.71 -4.42
N VAL A 63 -9.11 -10.39 -4.41
CA VAL A 63 -8.03 -9.74 -3.65
C VAL A 63 -8.56 -9.26 -2.31
N PHE A 64 -8.23 -9.99 -1.25
CA PHE A 64 -8.60 -9.59 0.11
C PHE A 64 -7.56 -8.65 0.72
N THR A 65 -8.03 -7.49 1.21
CA THR A 65 -7.21 -6.52 1.93
C THR A 65 -7.47 -6.59 3.44
N SER A 66 -6.42 -6.57 4.25
CA SER A 66 -6.53 -6.30 5.68
C SER A 66 -6.65 -4.79 5.93
N THR A 67 -7.42 -4.41 6.95
CA THR A 67 -7.62 -3.00 7.32
C THR A 67 -7.06 -2.72 8.70
N VAL A 68 -6.47 -1.54 8.87
CA VAL A 68 -6.09 -1.04 10.20
C VAL A 68 -6.37 0.46 10.30
N ARG A 69 -6.94 0.88 11.42
CA ARG A 69 -7.11 2.30 11.77
C ARG A 69 -6.02 2.67 12.77
N GLN A 70 -4.94 3.26 12.25
CA GLN A 70 -3.78 3.69 13.03
C GLN A 70 -4.12 4.96 13.82
N ARG A 71 -3.96 4.91 15.14
CA ARG A 71 -4.15 6.02 16.08
C ARG A 71 -2.80 6.63 16.51
N PRO A 72 -2.80 7.85 17.08
CA PRO A 72 -1.59 8.42 17.67
C PRO A 72 -0.92 7.46 18.67
N GLY A 73 0.41 7.38 18.62
CA GLY A 73 1.22 6.46 19.41
C GLY A 73 1.43 5.08 18.77
N GLU A 74 0.78 4.77 17.64
CA GLU A 74 0.87 3.46 16.99
C GLU A 74 1.84 3.45 15.80
N PHE A 75 2.52 2.32 15.63
CA PHE A 75 3.33 2.01 14.46
C PHE A 75 2.56 1.16 13.45
N VAL A 76 2.78 1.41 12.16
CA VAL A 76 2.43 0.50 11.06
C VAL A 76 3.71 0.13 10.31
N ILE A 77 3.88 -1.16 10.04
CA ILE A 77 4.99 -1.69 9.25
C ILE A 77 4.44 -2.27 7.96
N THR A 78 4.99 -1.85 6.81
CA THR A 78 4.67 -2.45 5.50
C THR A 78 5.81 -3.38 5.08
N PHE A 79 5.46 -4.54 4.57
CA PHE A 79 6.41 -5.56 4.14
C PHE A 79 6.80 -5.39 2.66
N PRO A 80 7.94 -5.95 2.23
CA PRO A 80 8.34 -5.98 0.83
C PRO A 80 7.23 -6.51 -0.07
N ARG A 81 6.99 -5.79 -1.17
CA ARG A 81 6.01 -6.11 -2.22
C ARG A 81 4.55 -6.19 -1.74
N ALA A 82 4.27 -5.85 -0.48
CA ALA A 82 2.90 -5.69 0.00
C ALA A 82 2.35 -4.32 -0.44
N TYR A 83 1.30 -4.35 -1.26
CA TYR A 83 0.58 -3.14 -1.64
C TYR A 83 -0.21 -2.60 -0.46
N HIS A 84 -0.23 -1.28 -0.32
CA HIS A 84 -1.00 -0.58 0.70
C HIS A 84 -1.51 0.75 0.18
N PHE A 85 -2.65 1.17 0.71
CA PHE A 85 -3.28 2.45 0.41
C PHE A 85 -4.12 2.90 1.60
N GLY A 86 -4.62 4.13 1.60
CA GLY A 86 -5.29 4.67 2.77
C GLY A 86 -5.62 6.14 2.67
N PHE A 87 -6.20 6.68 3.74
CA PHE A 87 -6.57 8.08 3.87
C PHE A 87 -6.52 8.52 5.33
N ASN A 88 -6.43 9.83 5.55
CA ASN A 88 -6.48 10.40 6.90
C ASN A 88 -7.94 10.77 7.25
N PHE A 89 -8.34 10.54 8.50
CA PHE A 89 -9.66 10.97 8.99
C PHE A 89 -9.73 12.47 9.34
N GLY A 90 -8.61 13.18 9.29
CA GLY A 90 -8.51 14.60 9.62
C GLY A 90 -7.05 15.06 9.69
N ILE A 91 -6.83 16.24 10.28
CA ILE A 91 -5.47 16.77 10.50
C ILE A 91 -4.70 15.84 11.43
N ASN A 92 -3.51 15.42 11.00
CA ASN A 92 -2.62 14.58 11.78
C ASN A 92 -1.15 14.82 11.43
N CYS A 93 -0.26 14.22 12.22
CA CYS A 93 1.17 14.23 12.00
C CYS A 93 1.70 12.80 12.12
N ALA A 94 2.40 12.33 11.09
CA ALA A 94 3.04 11.03 11.07
C ALA A 94 4.43 11.15 10.42
N GLU A 95 5.33 10.28 10.85
CA GLU A 95 6.70 10.19 10.32
C GLU A 95 6.94 8.79 9.78
N SER A 96 7.74 8.67 8.73
CA SER A 96 8.05 7.37 8.14
C SER A 96 9.40 7.33 7.47
N THR A 97 9.98 6.13 7.43
CA THR A 97 11.17 5.83 6.63
C THR A 97 11.12 4.41 6.09
N ASN A 98 11.95 4.13 5.09
CA ASN A 98 12.17 2.79 4.56
C ASN A 98 13.35 2.12 5.27
N PHE A 99 13.29 0.80 5.38
CA PHE A 99 14.39 0.00 5.93
C PHE A 99 14.48 -1.35 5.23
N ALA A 100 15.59 -2.05 5.46
CA ALA A 100 15.84 -3.37 4.88
C ALA A 100 16.21 -4.38 5.97
N LEU A 101 15.77 -5.61 5.77
CA LEU A 101 16.20 -6.81 6.49
C LEU A 101 16.68 -7.83 5.44
N PRO A 102 17.46 -8.87 5.79
CA PRO A 102 17.86 -9.89 4.82
C PRO A 102 16.70 -10.52 4.03
N LEU A 103 15.50 -10.60 4.64
CA LEU A 103 14.26 -11.05 3.99
C LEU A 103 13.85 -10.20 2.78
N TRP A 104 14.35 -8.96 2.66
CA TRP A 104 14.11 -8.11 1.50
C TRP A 104 14.91 -8.53 0.26
N LEU A 105 16.04 -9.22 0.42
CA LEU A 105 16.96 -9.52 -0.68
C LEU A 105 16.31 -10.19 -1.91
N PRO A 106 15.34 -11.12 -1.79
CA PRO A 106 14.67 -11.70 -2.96
C PRO A 106 13.82 -10.70 -3.76
N PHE A 107 13.40 -9.59 -3.15
CA PHE A 107 12.56 -8.55 -3.76
C PHE A 107 13.35 -7.37 -4.33
N GLY A 108 14.62 -7.23 -3.92
CA GLY A 108 15.49 -6.12 -4.34
C GLY A 108 16.40 -6.43 -5.52
N ARG A 109 16.36 -7.66 -6.04
CA ARG A 109 17.16 -8.10 -7.19
C ARG A 109 16.48 -7.78 -8.51
#